data_AF-A0A6M0RG32-F1
#
_entry.id   AF-A0A6M0RG32-F1
#
_cell.length_a   1.000
_cell.length_b   1.000
_cell.length_c   1.000
_cell.angle_alpha   90.00
_cell.angle_beta   90.00
_cell.angle_gamma   90.00
#
_symmetry.space_group_name_H-M   'P 1'
#
loop_
_entity.id
_entity.type
_entity.pdbx_description
1 polymer ?
#
loop_
_entity_poly.entity_id
_entity_poly.type
_entity_poly.pdbx_seq_one_letter_code
_entity_poly.pdbx_strand_id
1 'polypeptide(L)'
;MDVPLTTAGYARTFYLQRNEDWSGISGTGLVAVGFEFDRWVMLHWLDPHGSTFWYESVAMVERVHGHEGRTVIARCLTPSMSHAR
;
A
#
# COMPACT_ATOMS: atom_id res chain seq x y z
N MET A 1 5.62 35.60 4.27
CA MET A 1 4.25 35.08 4.03
C MET A 1 4.39 33.58 3.92
N ASP A 2 4.09 32.87 5.00
CA ASP A 2 4.25 31.42 5.05
C ASP A 2 3.07 30.78 4.33
N VAL A 3 3.35 30.22 3.15
CA VAL A 3 2.39 29.35 2.47
C VAL A 3 2.24 28.10 3.33
N PRO A 4 1.02 27.69 3.71
CA PRO A 4 0.84 26.45 4.45
C PRO A 4 1.34 25.28 3.62
N LEU A 5 2.27 24.50 4.18
CA LEU A 5 2.69 23.24 3.58
C LEU A 5 1.49 22.31 3.58
N THR A 6 0.96 21.98 2.39
CA THR A 6 -0.08 20.96 2.24
C THR A 6 0.58 19.59 2.12
N THR A 7 0.07 18.58 2.81
CA THR A 7 0.57 17.20 2.68
C THR A 7 0.07 16.49 1.41
N ALA A 8 -0.77 17.16 0.61
CA ALA A 8 -1.27 16.63 -0.66
C ALA A 8 -0.10 16.37 -1.63
N GLY A 9 -0.07 15.16 -2.21
CA GLY A 9 0.97 14.76 -3.16
C GLY A 9 2.31 14.33 -2.56
N TYR A 10 2.52 14.49 -1.24
CA TYR A 10 3.76 14.04 -0.57
C TYR A 10 3.87 12.52 -0.44
N ALA A 11 2.74 11.81 -0.53
CA ALA A 11 2.70 10.36 -0.53
C ALA A 11 1.68 9.83 -1.54
N ARG A 12 2.01 8.73 -2.20
CA ARG A 12 1.08 7.92 -3.00
C ARG A 12 0.63 6.73 -2.17
N THR A 13 -0.67 6.43 -2.17
CA THR A 13 -1.20 5.26 -1.45
C THR A 13 -1.24 4.04 -2.36
N PHE A 14 -1.08 2.87 -1.76
CA PHE A 14 -1.30 1.57 -2.39
C PHE A 14 -1.74 0.54 -1.34
N TYR A 15 -2.14 -0.63 -1.78
CA TYR A 15 -2.38 -1.79 -0.92
C TYR A 15 -1.80 -3.04 -1.57
N LEU A 16 -1.55 -4.06 -0.74
CA LEU A 16 -1.23 -5.40 -1.21
C LEU A 16 -2.52 -6.18 -1.39
N GLN A 17 -2.78 -6.57 -2.63
CA GLN A 17 -3.83 -7.51 -2.98
C GLN A 17 -3.23 -8.91 -3.05
N ARG A 18 -3.58 -9.78 -2.11
CA ARG A 18 -3.20 -11.19 -2.13
C ARG A 18 -4.28 -12.00 -2.85
N ASN A 19 -3.92 -12.55 -4.00
CA ASN A 19 -4.81 -13.38 -4.81
C ASN A 19 -4.79 -14.84 -4.35
N GLU A 20 -3.65 -15.31 -3.87
CA GLU A 20 -3.45 -16.68 -3.40
C GLU A 20 -2.73 -16.70 -2.06
N ASP A 21 -3.25 -17.46 -1.11
CA ASP A 21 -2.58 -17.80 0.15
C ASP A 21 -2.17 -19.27 0.14
N TRP A 22 -0.95 -19.54 -0.32
CA TRP A 22 -0.39 -20.89 -0.35
C TRP A 22 -0.21 -21.50 1.05
N SER A 23 -0.01 -20.66 2.07
CA SER A 23 0.23 -21.15 3.44
C SER A 23 -1.05 -21.57 4.16
N GLY A 24 -2.20 -21.01 3.75
CA GLY A 24 -3.49 -21.16 4.43
C GLY A 24 -3.59 -20.44 5.78
N ILE A 25 -2.60 -19.62 6.14
CA ILE A 25 -2.51 -18.92 7.43
C ILE A 25 -2.99 -17.48 7.32
N SER A 26 -2.72 -16.83 6.20
CA SER A 26 -2.72 -15.36 6.08
C SER A 26 -3.95 -14.79 5.39
N GLY A 27 -4.74 -15.65 4.73
CA GLY A 27 -5.92 -15.26 3.96
C GLY A 27 -5.61 -14.52 2.66
N THR A 28 -6.63 -14.28 1.84
CA THR A 28 -6.57 -13.52 0.59
C THR A 28 -7.26 -12.16 0.72
N GLY A 29 -7.10 -11.28 -0.27
CA GLY A 29 -7.72 -9.95 -0.29
C GLY A 29 -6.74 -8.81 0.00
N LEU A 30 -7.26 -7.74 0.60
CA LEU A 30 -6.47 -6.58 1.03
C LEU A 30 -5.76 -6.93 2.33
N VAL A 31 -4.46 -7.17 2.25
CA VAL A 31 -3.68 -7.72 3.38
C VAL A 31 -2.74 -6.70 4.02
N ALA A 32 -2.40 -5.63 3.30
CA ALA A 32 -1.59 -4.53 3.81
C ALA A 32 -1.91 -3.23 3.07
N VAL A 33 -1.69 -2.10 3.75
CA VAL A 33 -1.75 -0.75 3.16
C VAL A 33 -0.36 -0.14 3.14
N GLY A 34 -0.10 0.72 2.16
CA GLY A 34 1.20 1.38 2.04
C GLY A 34 1.12 2.83 1.58
N PHE A 35 2.13 3.58 2.01
CA PHE A 35 2.36 4.98 1.65
C PHE A 35 3.76 5.08 1.06
N GLU A 36 3.84 5.57 -0.16
CA GLU A 36 5.08 5.80 -0.89
C GLU A 36 5.40 7.29 -0.92
N PHE A 37 6.41 7.68 -0.17
CA PHE A 37 7.04 8.99 -0.19
C PHE A 37 8.15 9.01 -1.26
N ASP A 38 8.82 10.16 -1.43
CA ASP A 38 9.91 10.34 -2.41
C ASP A 38 11.05 9.31 -2.28
N ARG A 39 11.44 8.96 -1.04
CA ARG A 39 12.59 8.07 -0.77
C ARG A 39 12.27 6.83 0.05
N TRP A 40 11.04 6.72 0.54
CA TRP A 40 10.68 5.70 1.52
C TRP A 40 9.27 5.21 1.29
N VAL A 41 9.06 3.95 1.59
CA VAL A 41 7.74 3.33 1.62
C VAL A 41 7.48 2.82 3.02
N MET A 42 6.35 3.21 3.59
CA MET A 42 5.80 2.58 4.77
C MET A 42 4.77 1.54 4.33
N LEU A 43 4.84 0.33 4.88
CA LEU A 43 3.85 -0.72 4.69
C LEU A 43 3.33 -1.16 6.06
N HIS A 44 2.02 -1.28 6.21
CA HIS A 44 1.37 -1.79 7.42
C HIS A 44 0.47 -2.97 7.08
N TRP A 45 0.71 -4.10 7.74
CA TRP A 45 -0.13 -5.30 7.64
C TRP A 45 -1.44 -5.11 8.41
N LEU A 46 -2.56 -5.59 7.85
CA LEU A 46 -3.90 -5.38 8.43
C LEU A 46 -4.40 -6.54 9.28
N ASP A 47 -3.58 -7.53 9.56
CA ASP A 47 -3.92 -8.60 10.49
C ASP A 47 -4.02 -8.06 11.94
N PRO A 48 -4.65 -8.81 12.88
CA PRO A 48 -4.80 -8.36 14.28
C PRO A 48 -3.49 -8.08 15.01
N HIS A 49 -2.37 -8.61 14.52
CA HIS A 49 -1.02 -8.40 15.04
C HIS A 49 -0.15 -7.63 14.02
N GLY A 50 -0.80 -6.79 13.21
CA GLY A 50 -0.23 -6.08 12.08
C GLY A 50 1.05 -5.34 12.44
N SER A 51 2.10 -5.66 11.70
CA SER A 51 3.41 -5.03 11.83
C SER A 51 3.59 -3.94 10.77
N THR A 52 4.43 -2.95 11.08
CA THR A 52 4.76 -1.84 10.18
C THR A 52 6.22 -1.91 9.80
N PHE A 53 6.50 -1.82 8.50
CA PHE A 53 7.85 -1.89 7.94
C PHE A 53 8.13 -0.71 7.03
N TRP A 54 9.42 -0.38 6.92
CA TRP A 54 9.94 0.63 6.01
C TRP A 54 10.79 -0.02 4.91
N TYR A 55 10.60 0.43 3.67
CA TYR A 55 11.34 -0.03 2.49
C TYR A 55 11.87 1.17 1.71
N GLU A 56 12.92 0.95 0.94
CA GLU A 56 13.52 1.98 0.08
C GLU A 56 12.64 2.31 -1.14
N SER A 57 11.78 1.38 -1.57
CA SER A 57 10.90 1.58 -2.73
C SER A 57 9.74 0.59 -2.77
N VAL A 58 8.71 0.90 -3.58
CA VAL A 58 7.58 -0.02 -3.84
C VAL A 58 8.06 -1.27 -4.59
N ALA A 59 9.07 -1.15 -5.45
CA ALA A 59 9.67 -2.29 -6.14
C ALA A 59 10.30 -3.28 -5.14
N MET A 60 10.87 -2.80 -4.04
CA MET A 60 11.38 -3.67 -2.99
C MET A 60 10.25 -4.37 -2.22
N VAL A 61 9.13 -3.67 -1.97
CA VAL A 61 7.93 -4.30 -1.40
C VAL A 61 7.45 -5.44 -2.28
N GLU A 62 7.32 -5.21 -3.59
CA GLU A 62 6.90 -6.23 -4.56
C GLU A 62 7.90 -7.39 -4.62
N ARG A 63 9.21 -7.11 -4.61
CA ARG A 63 10.24 -8.14 -4.62
C ARG A 63 10.16 -9.07 -3.40
N VAL A 64 9.90 -8.52 -2.22
CA VAL A 64 9.84 -9.27 -0.96
C VAL A 64 8.50 -9.99 -0.80
N HIS A 65 7.40 -9.32 -1.13
CA HIS A 65 6.04 -9.78 -0.79
C HIS A 65 5.21 -10.23 -1.98
N GLY A 66 5.69 -10.08 -3.22
CA GLY A 66 4.91 -10.38 -4.42
C GLY A 66 4.68 -11.87 -4.69
N HIS A 67 5.60 -12.73 -4.22
CA HIS A 67 5.51 -14.18 -4.28
C HIS A 67 5.06 -14.72 -5.65
N GLU A 68 5.81 -14.41 -6.72
CA GLU A 68 5.51 -14.82 -8.11
C GLU A 68 4.13 -14.33 -8.62
N GLY A 69 3.68 -13.17 -8.15
CA GLY A 69 2.40 -12.57 -8.55
C GLY A 69 1.20 -13.03 -7.72
N ARG A 70 1.41 -13.88 -6.71
CA ARG A 70 0.35 -14.27 -5.76
C ARG A 70 -0.11 -13.10 -4.88
N THR A 71 0.76 -12.12 -4.69
CA THR A 71 0.41 -10.82 -4.10
C THR A 71 0.86 -9.71 -5.04
N VAL A 72 0.00 -8.72 -5.27
CA VAL A 72 0.27 -7.63 -6.21
C VAL A 72 0.10 -6.28 -5.55
N ILE A 73 0.86 -5.29 -6.03
CA ILE A 73 0.69 -3.90 -5.65
C ILE A 73 -0.51 -3.34 -6.40
N ALA A 74 -1.54 -2.94 -5.66
CA ALA A 74 -2.69 -2.24 -6.22
C ALA A 74 -2.69 -0.79 -5.75
N ARG A 75 -2.76 0.15 -6.69
CA ARG A 75 -2.94 1.56 -6.37
C ARG A 75 -4.43 1.87 -6.42
N CYS A 76 -4.96 2.44 -5.35
CA CYS A 76 -6.32 2.94 -5.39
C CYS A 76 -6.34 4.13 -6.37
N LEU A 77 -6.87 3.90 -7.58
CA LEU A 77 -7.38 5.00 -8.38
C LEU A 77 -8.54 5.53 -7.54
N THR A 78 -8.36 6.69 -6.89
CA THR A 78 -9.46 7.29 -6.13
C THR A 78 -10.71 7.30 -7.01
N PRO A 79 -11.91 6.94 -6.49
CA PRO A 79 -13.13 7.17 -7.22
C PRO A 79 -13.18 8.66 -7.53
N SER A 80 -13.55 9.01 -8.76
CA SER A 80 -14.08 10.34 -9.04
C SER A 80 -15.09 10.65 -7.93
N MET A 81 -14.78 11.63 -7.09
CA MET A 81 -15.76 12.26 -6.23
C MET A 81 -16.68 13.05 -7.16
N SER A 82 -17.62 12.33 -7.79
CA SER A 82 -18.78 12.95 -8.42
C SER A 82 -19.50 13.70 -7.31
N HIS A 83 -19.36 15.03 -7.31
CA HIS A 83 -20.31 15.87 -6.60
C HIS A 83 -21.69 15.55 -7.16
N ALA A 84 -22.51 14.85 -6.37
CA ALA A 84 -23.92 14.75 -6.66
C ALA A 84 -24.46 16.19 -6.80
N ARG A 85 -25.08 16.46 -7.95
CA ARG A 85 -25.79 17.71 -8.26
C ARG A 85 -27.00 17.88 -7.36
#